data_AF-A0A9X2F8M2-F1
#
_entry.id   AF-A0A9X2F8M2-F1
#
_cell.length_a   1.000
_cell.length_b   1.000
_cell.length_c   1.000
_cell.angle_alpha   90.00
_cell.angle_beta   90.00
_cell.angle_gamma   90.00
#
_symmetry.space_group_name_H-M   'P 1'
#
loop_
_entity.id
_entity.type
_entity.pdbx_description
1 polymer ?
#
loop_
_entity_poly.entity_id
_entity_poly.type
_entity_poly.pdbx_seq_one_letter_code
_entity_poly.pdbx_strand_id
1 'polypeptide(L)'
;MANQVTTVPSRFIFWSTAPFLVAFLVLMPLLVSPPSVSGWIVLLGCELLAALVFAGLYDTVKFRWCWRLVGAIVFLGYAMYLADMIIEGEWIGDGRRSSATALNALCGLAAFGVPGLWYAVRGRFGEIAEADLCLDESSPEHAE
;
A
#
# COMPACT_ATOMS: atom_id res chain seq x y z
N MET A 1 -3.67 31.53 5.69
CA MET A 1 -4.66 30.44 5.52
C MET A 1 -4.49 29.92 4.10
N ALA A 2 -3.81 28.79 3.93
CA ALA A 2 -3.60 28.22 2.60
C ALA A 2 -4.89 27.54 2.13
N ASN A 3 -5.37 27.91 0.95
CA ASN A 3 -6.49 27.24 0.28
C ASN A 3 -6.05 25.81 -0.03
N GLN A 4 -6.58 24.83 0.70
CA GLN A 4 -6.36 23.42 0.34
C GLN A 4 -7.22 23.11 -0.88
N VAL A 5 -6.57 22.94 -2.03
CA VAL A 5 -7.21 22.39 -3.22
C VAL A 5 -7.59 20.95 -2.88
N THR A 6 -8.89 20.73 -2.64
CA THR A 6 -9.42 19.39 -2.43
C THR A 6 -9.55 18.74 -3.81
N THR A 7 -8.56 17.93 -4.18
CA THR A 7 -8.69 17.09 -5.36
C THR A 7 -9.80 16.08 -5.09
N VAL A 8 -10.96 16.31 -5.71
CA VAL A 8 -12.08 15.37 -5.61
C VAL A 8 -11.61 14.05 -6.21
N PRO A 9 -11.65 12.93 -5.46
CA PRO A 9 -11.24 11.64 -5.98
C PRO A 9 -11.98 11.34 -7.29
N SER A 10 -11.25 10.92 -8.32
CA SER A 10 -11.87 10.58 -9.59
C SER A 10 -12.86 9.44 -9.37
N ARG A 11 -14.16 9.74 -9.53
CA ARG A 11 -15.25 8.77 -9.37
C ARG A 11 -15.03 7.53 -10.25
N PHE A 12 -14.34 7.71 -11.38
CA PHE A 12 -13.98 6.63 -12.28
C PHE A 12 -13.06 5.59 -11.61
N ILE A 13 -12.06 6.02 -10.83
CA ILE A 13 -11.16 5.11 -10.11
C ILE A 13 -11.94 4.28 -9.09
N PHE A 14 -12.85 4.92 -8.34
CA PHE A 14 -13.71 4.20 -7.39
C PHE A 14 -14.57 3.15 -8.09
N TRP A 15 -15.34 3.53 -9.12
CA TRP A 15 -16.26 2.60 -9.79
C TRP A 15 -15.55 1.47 -10.55
N SER A 16 -14.33 1.70 -11.02
CA SER A 16 -13.53 0.65 -11.66
C SER A 16 -12.93 -0.31 -10.64
N THR A 17 -12.46 0.14 -9.47
CA THR A 17 -11.76 -0.71 -8.47
C THR A 17 -12.70 -1.36 -7.45
N ALA A 18 -13.78 -0.68 -7.07
CA ALA A 18 -14.77 -1.16 -6.11
C ALA A 18 -15.32 -2.57 -6.40
N PRO A 19 -15.77 -2.93 -7.62
CA PRO A 19 -16.32 -4.26 -7.86
C PRO A 19 -15.26 -5.36 -7.65
N PHE A 20 -14.00 -5.11 -7.98
CA PHE A 20 -12.91 -6.07 -7.75
C PHE A 20 -12.62 -6.24 -6.26
N LEU A 21 -12.63 -5.15 -5.48
CA LEU A 21 -12.45 -5.22 -4.03
C LEU A 21 -13.59 -5.96 -3.34
N VAL A 22 -14.84 -5.69 -3.73
CA VAL A 22 -16.02 -6.40 -3.19
C VAL A 22 -15.99 -7.87 -3.59
N ALA A 23 -15.69 -8.18 -4.85
CA ALA A 23 -15.55 -9.56 -5.31
C ALA A 23 -14.43 -10.28 -4.55
N PHE A 24 -13.28 -9.64 -4.33
CA PHE A 24 -12.19 -10.18 -3.53
C PHE A 24 -12.65 -10.49 -2.12
N LEU A 25 -13.26 -9.52 -1.42
CA LEU A 25 -13.73 -9.65 -0.04
C LEU A 25 -14.75 -10.79 0.18
N VAL A 26 -15.57 -11.07 -0.84
CA VAL A 26 -16.60 -12.11 -0.75
C VAL A 26 -16.08 -13.45 -1.24
N LEU A 27 -15.36 -13.48 -2.36
CA LEU A 27 -14.97 -14.73 -3.02
C LEU A 27 -13.74 -15.36 -2.39
N MET A 28 -12.73 -14.58 -1.99
CA MET A 28 -11.50 -15.16 -1.41
C MET A 28 -11.74 -16.05 -0.19
N PRO A 29 -12.51 -15.64 0.84
CA PRO A 29 -12.74 -16.51 2.01
C PRO A 29 -13.60 -17.74 1.69
N LEU A 30 -14.37 -17.71 0.59
CA LEU A 30 -15.16 -18.85 0.14
C LEU A 30 -14.35 -19.84 -0.70
N LEU A 31 -13.41 -19.34 -1.51
CA LEU A 31 -12.62 -20.13 -2.44
C LEU A 31 -11.33 -20.69 -1.82
N VAL A 32 -10.76 -19.98 -0.84
CA VAL A 32 -9.49 -20.34 -0.22
C VAL A 32 -9.74 -20.95 1.15
N SER A 33 -9.30 -22.20 1.34
CA SER A 33 -9.32 -22.88 2.63
C SER A 33 -7.89 -23.25 3.03
N PRO A 34 -7.14 -22.33 3.68
CA PRO A 34 -5.77 -22.59 4.06
C PRO A 34 -5.67 -23.77 5.03
N PRO A 35 -4.75 -24.73 4.81
CA PRO A 35 -4.53 -25.83 5.74
C PRO A 35 -3.75 -25.42 7.00
N SER A 36 -3.08 -24.27 6.97
CA SER A 36 -2.22 -23.78 8.05
C SER A 36 -2.77 -22.49 8.69
N VAL A 37 -2.43 -22.29 9.97
CA VAL A 37 -2.77 -21.05 10.70
C VAL A 37 -2.11 -19.83 10.05
N SER A 38 -0.87 -19.96 9.57
CA SER A 38 -0.18 -18.89 8.84
C SER A 38 -0.93 -18.47 7.59
N GLY A 39 -1.50 -19.43 6.85
CA GLY A 39 -2.32 -19.14 5.67
C GLY A 39 -3.61 -18.38 6.01
N TRP A 40 -4.25 -18.72 7.13
CA TRP A 40 -5.40 -17.97 7.64
C TRP A 40 -5.04 -16.54 8.05
N ILE A 41 -3.90 -16.34 8.70
CA ILE A 41 -3.41 -15.00 9.08
C ILE A 41 -3.17 -14.16 7.83
N VAL A 42 -2.52 -14.72 6.80
CA VAL A 42 -2.28 -14.02 5.53
C VAL A 42 -3.59 -13.68 4.83
N LEU A 43 -4.52 -14.64 4.74
CA LEU A 43 -5.84 -14.41 4.15
C LEU A 43 -6.59 -13.27 4.84
N LEU A 44 -6.69 -13.32 6.18
CA LEU A 44 -7.34 -12.26 6.96
C LEU A 44 -6.63 -10.91 6.83
N GLY A 45 -5.30 -10.91 6.72
CA GLY A 45 -4.51 -9.71 6.44
C GLY A 45 -4.84 -9.10 5.08
N CYS A 46 -4.95 -9.92 4.04
CA CYS A 46 -5.35 -9.48 2.70
C CYS A 46 -6.79 -8.96 2.67
N GLU A 47 -7.72 -9.65 3.34
CA GLU A 47 -9.12 -9.22 3.50
C GLU A 47 -9.22 -7.86 4.19
N LEU A 48 -8.53 -7.70 5.32
CA LEU A 48 -8.49 -6.43 6.05
C LEU A 48 -7.88 -5.31 5.19
N LEU A 49 -6.82 -5.59 4.45
CA LEU A 49 -6.20 -4.64 3.53
C LEU A 49 -7.20 -4.20 2.45
N ALA A 50 -7.91 -5.14 1.82
CA ALA A 50 -8.91 -4.87 0.80
C ALA A 50 -10.07 -4.03 1.36
N ALA A 51 -10.54 -4.35 2.57
CA ALA A 51 -11.60 -3.59 3.26
C ALA A 51 -11.17 -2.16 3.57
N LEU A 52 -9.93 -1.95 4.04
CA LEU A 52 -9.38 -0.63 4.32
C LEU A 52 -9.19 0.20 3.05
N VAL A 53 -8.73 -0.41 1.96
CA VAL A 53 -8.61 0.26 0.66
C VAL A 53 -9.99 0.65 0.14
N PHE A 54 -10.98 -0.26 0.24
CA PHE A 54 -12.35 0.03 -0.17
C PHE A 54 -12.95 1.21 0.63
N ALA A 55 -12.81 1.19 1.96
CA ALA A 55 -13.28 2.29 2.82
C ALA A 55 -12.55 3.61 2.52
N GLY A 56 -11.23 3.55 2.30
CA GLY A 56 -10.41 4.71 1.94
C GLY A 56 -10.78 5.32 0.59
N LEU A 57 -11.19 4.49 -0.38
CA LEU A 57 -11.65 4.95 -1.71
C LEU A 57 -13.08 5.50 -1.69
N TYR A 58 -13.93 5.02 -0.80
CA TYR A 58 -15.32 5.49 -0.66
C TYR A 58 -15.39 6.96 -0.19
N ASP A 59 -14.62 7.31 0.83
CA ASP A 59 -14.50 8.70 1.32
C ASP A 59 -13.09 8.95 1.84
N THR A 60 -12.24 9.50 0.97
CA THR A 60 -10.84 9.76 1.27
C THR A 60 -10.63 10.78 2.38
N VAL A 61 -11.59 11.69 2.62
CA VAL A 61 -11.48 12.76 3.62
C VAL A 61 -11.86 12.23 4.99
N LYS A 62 -12.94 11.45 5.09
CA LYS A 62 -13.40 10.85 6.34
C LYS A 62 -12.51 9.69 6.79
N PHE A 63 -12.02 8.88 5.85
CA PHE A 63 -11.27 7.66 6.13
C PHE A 63 -9.76 7.79 5.87
N ARG A 64 -9.19 8.98 6.08
CA ARG A 64 -7.73 9.22 5.94
C ARG A 64 -6.87 8.27 6.78
N TRP A 65 -7.39 7.83 7.93
CA TRP A 65 -6.71 6.88 8.80
C TRP A 65 -6.61 5.48 8.18
N CYS A 66 -7.51 5.09 7.28
CA CYS A 66 -7.45 3.79 6.60
C CYS A 66 -6.16 3.67 5.78
N TRP A 67 -5.75 4.72 5.08
CA TRP A 67 -4.50 4.72 4.32
C TRP A 67 -3.27 4.57 5.22
N ARG A 68 -3.32 5.11 6.45
CA ARG A 68 -2.23 4.92 7.44
C ARG A 68 -2.15 3.47 7.88
N LEU A 69 -3.29 2.83 8.10
CA LEU A 69 -3.35 1.41 8.43
C LEU A 69 -2.89 0.53 7.27
N VAL A 70 -3.28 0.85 6.03
CA VAL A 70 -2.78 0.16 4.83
C VAL A 70 -1.26 0.19 4.79
N GLY A 71 -0.65 1.36 4.97
CA GLY A 71 0.81 1.50 5.03
C GLY A 71 1.44 0.70 6.18
N ALA A 72 0.83 0.71 7.36
CA ALA A 72 1.30 -0.06 8.51
C ALA A 72 1.22 -1.58 8.29
N ILE A 73 0.13 -2.07 7.70
CA ILE A 73 -0.07 -3.49 7.38
C ILE A 73 0.95 -3.95 6.35
N VAL A 74 1.19 -3.17 5.29
CA VAL A 74 2.19 -3.49 4.26
C VAL A 74 3.59 -3.56 4.88
N PHE A 75 3.97 -2.58 5.69
CA PHE A 75 5.24 -2.60 6.40
C PHE A 75 5.37 -3.82 7.30
N LEU A 76 4.36 -4.11 8.13
CA LEU A 76 4.38 -5.23 9.06
C LEU A 76 4.46 -6.57 8.31
N GLY A 77 3.73 -6.72 7.20
CA GLY A 77 3.79 -7.90 6.35
C GLY A 77 5.21 -8.17 5.82
N TYR A 78 5.86 -7.16 5.25
CA TYR A 78 7.25 -7.29 4.79
C TYR A 78 8.25 -7.51 5.93
N ALA A 79 8.04 -6.87 7.09
CA ALA A 79 8.91 -7.05 8.25
C ALA A 79 8.82 -8.46 8.83
N MET A 80 7.60 -9.01 8.95
CA MET A 80 7.38 -10.40 9.36
C MET A 80 7.98 -11.37 8.34
N TYR A 81 7.76 -11.14 7.05
CA TYR A 81 8.34 -11.97 5.99
C TYR A 81 9.87 -11.95 6.01
N LEU A 82 10.50 -10.79 6.22
CA LEU A 82 11.94 -10.70 6.37
C LEU A 82 12.44 -11.44 7.63
N ALA A 83 11.73 -11.31 8.75
CA ALA A 83 12.08 -12.01 9.98
C ALA A 83 12.00 -13.54 9.80
N ASP A 84 10.97 -14.03 9.12
CA ASP A 84 10.77 -15.44 8.79
C ASP A 84 11.94 -15.98 7.97
N MET A 85 12.32 -15.29 6.89
CA MET A 85 13.46 -15.67 6.05
C MET A 85 14.81 -15.65 6.79
N ILE A 86 14.98 -14.73 7.74
CA ILE A 86 16.19 -14.68 8.59
C ILE A 86 16.25 -15.89 9.53
N ILE A 87 15.11 -16.28 10.10
CA ILE A 87 15.00 -17.43 11.02
C ILE A 87 15.24 -18.75 10.26
N GLU A 88 14.68 -18.88 9.05
CA GLU A 88 14.87 -20.05 8.19
C GLU A 88 16.28 -20.12 7.58
N GLY A 89 17.02 -19.00 7.57
CA GLY A 89 18.38 -18.94 7.04
C GLY A 89 18.44 -18.89 5.50
N GLU A 90 17.34 -18.55 4.83
CA GLU A 90 17.24 -18.48 3.37
C GLU A 90 17.76 -17.14 2.82
N TRP A 91 19.07 -16.93 2.94
CA TRP A 91 19.71 -15.67 2.51
C TRP A 91 19.88 -15.57 0.99
N ILE A 92 20.29 -16.66 0.35
CA ILE A 92 20.57 -16.75 -1.09
C ILE A 92 19.73 -17.90 -1.62
N GLY A 93 18.71 -17.59 -2.42
CA GLY A 93 17.77 -18.58 -2.93
C GLY A 93 18.41 -19.56 -3.91
N ASP A 94 17.69 -20.64 -4.21
CA ASP A 94 18.13 -21.77 -5.04
C ASP A 94 18.34 -21.44 -6.54
N GLY A 95 18.57 -20.18 -6.90
CA GLY A 95 18.72 -19.73 -8.29
C GLY A 95 17.40 -19.69 -9.08
N ARG A 96 16.26 -20.01 -8.47
CA ARG A 96 14.94 -19.85 -9.09
C ARG A 96 14.55 -18.37 -9.04
N ARG A 97 14.11 -17.83 -10.19
CA ARG A 97 13.72 -16.41 -10.33
C ARG A 97 12.63 -15.95 -9.35
N SER A 98 11.87 -16.89 -8.78
CA SER A 98 10.80 -16.66 -7.80
C SER A 98 11.06 -17.35 -6.46
N SER A 99 12.32 -17.55 -6.08
CA SER A 99 12.63 -18.03 -4.73
C SER A 99 12.30 -16.93 -3.71
N ALA A 100 11.60 -17.31 -2.65
CA ALA A 100 11.57 -16.53 -1.42
C ALA A 100 13.03 -16.38 -0.93
N THR A 101 13.47 -15.16 -0.69
CA THR A 101 14.82 -14.90 -0.18
C THR A 101 14.77 -13.71 0.77
N ALA A 102 15.66 -13.70 1.76
CA ALA A 102 15.82 -12.56 2.65
C ALA A 102 16.12 -11.26 1.88
N LEU A 103 16.87 -11.34 0.77
CA LEU A 103 17.16 -10.18 -0.09
C LEU A 103 15.90 -9.64 -0.77
N ASN A 104 15.04 -10.51 -1.31
CA ASN A 104 13.77 -10.08 -1.90
C ASN A 104 12.85 -9.45 -0.85
N ALA A 105 12.80 -10.03 0.35
CA ALA A 105 12.06 -9.48 1.48
C ALA A 105 12.58 -8.08 1.87
N LEU A 106 13.90 -7.92 1.95
CA LEU A 106 14.55 -6.65 2.26
C LEU A 106 14.30 -5.59 1.18
N CYS A 107 14.39 -5.96 -0.10
CA CYS A 107 14.06 -5.07 -1.21
C CYS A 107 12.59 -4.63 -1.17
N GLY A 108 11.66 -5.55 -0.91
CA GLY A 108 10.24 -5.24 -0.76
C GLY A 108 9.96 -4.34 0.44
N LEU A 109 10.63 -4.59 1.58
CA LEU A 109 10.56 -3.75 2.76
C LEU A 109 11.07 -2.33 2.48
N ALA A 110 12.20 -2.19 1.77
CA ALA A 110 12.76 -0.90 1.42
C ALA A 110 11.89 -0.14 0.41
N ALA A 111 11.39 -0.82 -0.62
CA ALA A 111 10.63 -0.21 -1.72
C ALA A 111 9.18 0.14 -1.33
N PHE A 112 8.51 -0.72 -0.56
CA PHE A 112 7.09 -0.54 -0.21
C PHE A 112 6.88 -0.31 1.29
N GLY A 113 7.61 -1.04 2.13
CA GLY A 113 7.46 -0.97 3.58
C GLY A 113 7.88 0.38 4.16
N VAL A 114 9.08 0.88 3.85
CA VAL A 114 9.60 2.15 4.41
C VAL A 114 8.74 3.34 4.00
N PRO A 115 8.36 3.54 2.71
CA PRO A 115 7.44 4.60 2.33
C PRO A 115 6.07 4.44 2.99
N GLY A 116 5.56 3.20 3.11
CA GLY A 116 4.31 2.89 3.79
C GLY A 116 4.32 3.25 5.28
N LEU A 117 5.40 2.90 5.98
CA LEU A 117 5.60 3.23 7.40
C LEU A 117 5.73 4.73 7.61
N TRP A 118 6.51 5.39 6.75
CA TRP A 118 6.66 6.84 6.80
C TRP A 118 5.31 7.55 6.65
N TYR A 119 4.49 7.09 5.70
CA TYR A 119 3.14 7.59 5.52
C TYR A 119 2.24 7.25 6.72
N ALA A 120 2.32 6.04 7.27
CA ALA A 120 1.55 5.62 8.44
C ALA A 120 1.85 6.50 9.66
N VAL A 121 3.11 6.86 9.88
CA VAL A 121 3.52 7.71 11.01
C VAL A 121 3.19 9.18 10.76
N ARG A 122 3.54 9.74 9.59
CA ARG A 122 3.41 11.18 9.33
C ARG A 122 2.04 11.61 8.80
N GLY A 123 1.26 10.69 8.22
CA GLY A 123 -0.08 10.98 7.70
C GLY A 123 -0.13 11.91 6.48
N ARG A 124 1.03 12.23 5.87
CA ARG A 124 1.19 13.08 4.70
C ARG A 124 2.19 12.43 3.74
N PHE A 125 1.74 12.12 2.51
CA PHE A 125 2.65 12.06 1.37
C PHE A 125 3.08 13.50 1.11
N GLY A 126 4.38 13.74 1.05
CA GLY A 126 4.98 15.06 1.30
C GLY A 126 4.43 16.20 0.44
N GLU A 127 4.50 17.40 1.00
CA GLU A 127 4.48 18.73 0.35
C GLU A 127 5.46 18.88 -0.86
N ILE A 128 6.19 17.81 -1.21
CA ILE A 128 7.20 17.79 -2.27
C ILE A 128 6.56 17.86 -3.66
N ALA A 129 5.34 17.33 -3.85
CA ALA A 129 4.64 17.42 -5.13
C ALA A 129 4.10 18.84 -5.43
N GLU A 130 3.78 19.62 -4.39
CA GLU A 130 3.34 21.01 -4.58
C GLU A 130 4.53 21.94 -4.90
N ALA A 131 5.74 21.62 -4.42
CA ALA A 131 6.93 22.40 -4.72
C ALA A 131 7.35 22.33 -6.20
N ASP A 132 7.24 21.17 -6.86
CA ASP A 132 7.59 21.04 -8.29
C ASP A 132 6.60 21.75 -9.22
N LEU A 133 5.29 21.71 -8.91
CA LEU A 133 4.27 22.42 -9.69
C LEU A 133 4.41 23.95 -9.60
N CYS A 134 4.83 24.49 -8.45
CA CYS A 134 5.09 25.92 -8.31
C CYS A 134 6.35 26.40 -9.03
N LEU A 135 7.31 25.50 -9.33
CA LEU A 135 8.50 25.87 -10.08
C LEU A 135 8.20 26.00 -11.58
N ASP A 136 7.30 25.19 -12.12
CA ASP A 136 6.93 25.21 -13.53
C ASP A 136 6.10 26.46 -13.91
N GLU A 137 5.17 26.87 -13.05
CA GLU A 137 4.34 28.08 -13.27
C GLU A 137 5.16 29.39 -13.22
N SER A 138 6.36 29.35 -12.64
CA SER A 138 7.24 30.52 -12.55
C SER A 138 8.18 30.71 -13.74
N SER A 139 8.14 29.83 -14.75
CA SER A 139 8.99 29.94 -15.94
C SER A 139 8.42 30.95 -16.95
N PRO A 140 9.09 32.09 -17.22
CA PRO A 140 8.59 33.15 -18.08
C PRO A 140 8.70 32.86 -19.60
N GLU A 141 8.85 31.61 -20.01
CA GLU A 141 9.16 31.22 -21.41
C GLU A 141 7.95 31.22 -22.38
N HIS A 142 6.79 31.74 -21.96
CA HIS A 142 5.57 31.78 -22.76
C HIS A 142 4.98 33.19 -22.96
N ALA A 143 5.83 34.23 -22.92
CA ALA A 143 5.44 35.63 -23.07
C ALA A 143 5.64 36.21 -24.49
N GLU A 144 5.73 35.39 -25.54
CA GLU A 144 5.82 35.86 -26.94
C GLU A 144 4.70 35.32 -27.84
#